data_AF-A0A941ZGT1-F1
#
_entry.id   AF-A0A941ZGT1-F1
#
_cell.length_a   1.000
_cell.length_b   1.000
_cell.length_c   1.000
_cell.angle_alpha   90.00
_cell.angle_beta   90.00
_cell.angle_gamma   90.00
#
_symmetry.space_group_name_H-M   'P 1'
#
loop_
_entity.id
_entity.type
_entity.pdbx_description
1 polymer ?
#
loop_
_entity_poly.entity_id
_entity_poly.type
_entity_poly.pdbx_seq_one_letter_code
_entity_poly.pdbx_strand_id
1 'polypeptide(L)' 'MDAELKKGLIDGVYDAFAFVVGGCVGLLVSQMLGFDLFAQGYTTSSMAAIVLVGLGAGLGLRLVRKYRSYSQRKL' A
#
# COMPACT_ATOMS: atom_id res chain seq x y z
N MET A 1 1.69 25.37 17.68
CA MET A 1 2.38 24.07 17.61
C MET A 1 1.38 22.93 17.33
N ASP A 2 0.14 23.03 17.84
CA ASP A 2 -0.88 21.96 17.72
C ASP A 2 -1.44 21.74 16.31
N ALA A 3 -1.53 22.80 15.49
CA ALA A 3 -2.03 22.71 14.12
C ALA A 3 -1.09 21.91 13.19
N GLU A 4 0.23 22.03 13.39
CA GLU A 4 1.25 21.28 12.65
C GLU A 4 1.20 19.79 12.99
N LEU A 5 1.07 19.45 14.29
CA LEU A 5 0.90 18.06 14.72
C LEU A 5 -0.38 17.44 14.16
N LYS A 6 -1.50 18.16 14.20
CA LYS A 6 -2.79 17.69 13.68
C LYS A 6 -2.73 17.43 12.17
N LYS A 7 -2.04 18.29 11.42
CA LYS A 7 -1.82 18.14 9.98
C LYS A 7 -0.94 16.93 9.67
N GLY A 8 0.17 16.77 10.39
CA GLY A 8 1.06 15.60 10.26
C GLY A 8 0.36 14.28 10.60
N LEU A 9 -0.50 14.27 11.62
CA LEU A 9 -1.27 13.08 12.00
C LEU A 9 -2.28 12.69 10.90
N ILE A 10 -3.00 13.67 10.36
CA ILE A 10 -3.95 13.45 9.27
C ILE A 10 -3.24 12.91 8.03
N ASP A 11 -2.10 13.49 7.67
CA ASP A 11 -1.29 13.03 6.53
C ASP A 11 -0.78 11.60 6.73
N GLY A 12 -0.35 11.25 7.95
CA GLY A 12 0.06 9.89 8.28
C GLY A 12 -1.09 8.89 8.17
N VAL A 13 -2.30 9.28 8.59
CA VAL A 13 -3.50 8.46 8.43
C VAL A 13 -3.79 8.21 6.95
N TYR A 14 -3.69 9.23 6.08
CA TYR A 14 -3.87 9.04 4.64
C TYR A 14 -2.81 8.09 4.03
N ASP A 15 -1.54 8.19 4.45
CA ASP A 15 -0.48 7.28 3.97
C ASP A 15 -0.76 5.84 4.41
N ALA A 16 -1.24 5.64 5.65
CA ALA A 16 -1.66 4.33 6.16
C ALA A 16 -2.87 3.76 5.39
N PHE A 17 -3.89 4.58 5.11
CA PHE A 17 -5.01 4.16 4.26
C PHE A 17 -4.55 3.76 2.87
N ALA A 18 -3.64 4.52 2.26
CA ALA A 18 -3.08 4.20 0.95
C ALA A 18 -2.30 2.87 0.95
N PHE A 19 -1.59 2.57 2.03
CA PHE A 19 -0.92 1.29 2.22
C PHE A 19 -1.92 0.13 2.31
N VAL A 20 -2.95 0.24 3.15
CA VAL A 20 -3.96 -0.80 3.33
C VAL A 20 -4.75 -1.04 2.04
N VAL A 21 -5.17 0.03 1.36
CA VAL A 21 -5.87 -0.07 0.08
C VAL A 21 -4.97 -0.68 -0.99
N GLY A 22 -3.70 -0.26 -1.07
CA GLY A 22 -2.71 -0.84 -1.98
C GLY A 22 -2.49 -2.33 -1.74
N GLY A 23 -2.43 -2.75 -0.47
CA GLY A 23 -2.31 -4.16 -0.10
C GLY A 23 -3.56 -4.95 -0.47
N CYS A 24 -4.75 -4.38 -0.25
CA CYS A 24 -6.02 -5.01 -0.63
C CYS A 24 -6.13 -5.20 -2.14
N VAL A 25 -5.70 -4.22 -2.94
CA VAL A 25 -5.60 -4.38 -4.40
C VAL A 25 -4.56 -5.44 -4.77
N GLY A 26 -3.39 -5.45 -4.11
CA GLY A 26 -2.38 -6.48 -4.30
C GLY A 26 -2.89 -7.89 -4.01
N LEU A 27 -3.74 -8.04 -2.99
CA LEU A 27 -4.43 -9.30 -2.65
C LEU A 27 -5.39 -9.74 -3.74
N LEU A 28 -6.20 -8.82 -4.24
CA LEU A 28 -7.12 -9.11 -5.34
C LEU A 28 -6.35 -9.54 -6.59
N VAL A 29 -5.27 -8.83 -6.93
CA VAL A 29 -4.43 -9.18 -8.08
C VAL A 29 -3.76 -10.55 -7.89
N SER A 30 -3.23 -10.86 -6.70
CA SER A 30 -2.63 -12.17 -6.44
C SER A 30 -3.65 -13.29 -6.55
N GLN A 31 -4.88 -13.07 -6.06
CA GLN A 31 -5.99 -14.02 -6.19
C GLN A 31 -6.40 -14.20 -7.66
N MET A 32 -6.48 -13.13 -8.45
CA MET A 32 -6.77 -13.23 -9.89
C MET A 32 -5.70 -14.00 -10.67
N LEU A 33 -4.44 -13.93 -10.23
CA LEU A 33 -3.34 -14.70 -10.80
C LEU A 33 -3.29 -16.16 -10.30
N GLY A 34 -4.21 -16.57 -9.42
CA GLY A 34 -4.28 -17.91 -8.85
C GLY A 34 -3.26 -18.18 -7.75
N PHE A 35 -2.61 -17.14 -7.21
CA PHE A 35 -1.74 -17.28 -6.06
C PHE A 35 -2.57 -17.23 -4.77
N ASP A 36 -2.47 -18.30 -3.99
CA ASP A 36 -3.21 -18.43 -2.75
C ASP A 36 -2.34 -18.06 -1.55
N LEU A 37 -2.64 -16.90 -0.96
CA LEU A 37 -1.98 -16.39 0.23
C LEU A 37 -2.25 -17.27 1.46
N PHE A 38 -3.40 -17.95 1.49
CA PHE A 38 -3.86 -18.76 2.62
C PHE A 38 -3.69 -20.26 2.38
N ALA A 39 -3.01 -20.66 1.29
CA ALA A 39 -2.72 -22.06 1.05
C ALA A 39 -1.90 -22.66 2.21
N GLN A 40 -2.24 -23.90 2.56
CA GLN A 40 -1.67 -24.58 3.70
C GLN A 40 -0.26 -25.09 3.34
N GLY A 41 0.72 -24.64 4.12
CA GLY A 41 2.14 -24.80 3.79
C GLY A 41 2.63 -23.64 2.93
N TYR A 42 3.80 -23.11 3.26
CA TYR A 42 4.46 -21.98 2.59
C TYR A 42 4.90 -22.34 1.16
N THR A 43 3.92 -22.66 0.31
CA THR A 43 4.11 -23.07 -1.07
C THR A 43 4.57 -21.87 -1.90
N THR A 44 5.19 -22.14 -3.04
CA THR A 44 5.70 -21.10 -3.94
C THR A 44 4.60 -20.10 -4.34
N SER A 45 3.34 -20.55 -4.44
CA SER A 45 2.18 -19.69 -4.69
C SER A 45 1.90 -18.74 -3.53
N SER A 46 1.94 -19.19 -2.27
CA SER A 46 1.75 -18.32 -1.09
C SER A 46 2.87 -17.29 -0.96
N MET A 47 4.12 -17.70 -1.22
CA MET A 47 5.26 -16.77 -1.25
C MET A 47 5.09 -15.72 -2.35
N ALA A 48 4.70 -16.12 -3.56
CA ALA A 48 4.43 -15.20 -4.66
C ALA A 48 3.29 -14.23 -4.32
N ALA A 49 2.20 -14.72 -3.71
CA ALA A 49 1.10 -13.87 -3.25
C ALA A 49 1.58 -12.83 -2.22
N ILE A 50 2.37 -13.23 -1.21
CA ILE A 50 2.88 -12.30 -0.18
C ILE A 50 3.72 -11.18 -0.81
N VAL A 51 4.63 -11.54 -1.72
CA VAL A 51 5.46 -10.56 -2.42
C VAL A 51 4.58 -9.62 -3.25
N LEU A 52 3.59 -10.15 -3.98
CA LEU A 52 2.70 -9.34 -4.81
C LEU A 52 1.84 -8.37 -3.99
N VAL A 53 1.33 -8.83 -2.85
CA VAL A 53 0.57 -8.03 -1.89
C VAL A 53 1.43 -6.94 -1.28
N GLY A 54 2.65 -7.30 -0.84
CA GLY A 54 3.62 -6.34 -0.31
C GLY A 54 4.01 -5.28 -1.34
N LEU A 55 4.17 -5.68 -2.61
CA LEU A 55 4.38 -4.76 -3.72
C LEU A 55 3.16 -3.87 -3.96
N GLY A 56 1.94 -4.40 -3.92
CA GLY A 56 0.71 -3.62 -4.02
C GLY A 56 0.61 -2.57 -2.91
N ALA A 57 0.88 -2.95 -1.67
CA ALA A 57 0.86 -2.05 -0.51
C ALA A 57 1.93 -0.95 -0.61
N GLY A 58 3.16 -1.32 -1.00
CA GLY A 58 4.26 -0.37 -1.22
C GLY A 58 4.03 0.59 -2.39
N LEU A 59 3.41 0.12 -3.47
CA LEU A 59 3.03 0.96 -4.62
C LEU A 59 1.92 1.94 -4.27
N GLY A 60 0.97 1.56 -3.40
CA GLY A 60 -0.07 2.45 -2.89
C GLY A 60 0.50 3.68 -2.18
N LEU A 61 1.47 3.47 -1.27
CA LEU A 61 2.23 4.54 -0.62
C LEU A 61 3.00 5.41 -1.64
N ARG A 62 3.64 4.77 -2.63
CA ARG A 62 4.45 5.49 -3.62
C ARG A 62 3.61 6.38 -4.54
N LEU A 63 2.38 5.96 -4.86
CA LEU A 63 1.43 6.79 -5.62
C LEU A 63 1.04 8.03 -4.83
N VAL A 64 0.62 7.89 -3.58
CA VAL A 64 0.23 9.04 -2.73
C VAL A 64 1.40 10.00 -2.50
N ARG A 65 2.61 9.47 -2.24
CA ARG A 65 3.81 10.30 -2.14
C ARG A 65 4.15 11.03 -3.43
N LYS A 66 4.00 10.37 -4.59
CA LYS A 66 4.23 11.02 -5.90
C LYS A 66 3.22 12.13 -6.16
N TYR A 67 1.93 11.90 -5.90
CA TYR A 67 0.89 12.93 -6.01
C TYR A 67 1.18 14.14 -5.10
N ARG A 68 1.70 13.89 -3.89
CA ARG A 68 2.09 14.95 -2.96
C ARG A 68 3.35 15.71 -3.40
N SER A 69 4.36 15.04 -3.97
CA SER A 69 5.55 15.69 -4.55
C SER A 69 5.21 16.56 -5.76
N TYR A 70 4.20 16.18 -6.56
CA TYR A 70 3.68 17.03 -7.62
C TYR A 70 2.94 18.26 -7.07
N SER A 71 2.21 18.12 -5.96
CA SER A 71 1.55 19.25 -5.29
C SER A 71 2.53 20.23 -4.63
N GLN A 72 3.70 19.76 -4.17
CA GLN A 72 4.75 20.58 -3.57
C GLN A 72 5.63 21.30 -4.61
N ARG A 73 5.69 20.80 -5.85
CA ARG A 73 6.42 21.44 -6.98
C ARG A 73 5.74 22.68 -7.56
N LYS A 74 4.58 23.09 -7.03
CA LYS A 74 3.81 24.25 -7.48
C LYS A 74 3.89 25.47 -6.55
N LEU A 75 4.81 25.44 -5.58
CA LEU A 75 5.25 26.59 -4.77
C LEU A 75 6.70 26.91 -5.14
#